data_AF-A0AA40F0X6-F1
#
_entry.id   AF-A0AA40F0X6-F1
#
_cell.length_a   1.000
_cell.length_b   1.000
_cell.length_c   1.000
_cell.angle_alpha   90.00
_cell.angle_beta   90.00
_cell.angle_gamma   90.00
#
_symmetry.space_group_name_H-M   'P 1'
#
loop_
_entity.id
_entity.type
_entity.pdbx_description
1 polymer ?
#
loop_
_entity_poly.entity_id
_entity_poly.type
_entity_poly.pdbx_seq_one_letter_code
_entity_poly.pdbx_strand_id
1 'polypeptide(L)'
;MHAHTFIQLLAVAGTAAAATLTRRECGEKADQFCFGRDGGTPSQKIDVEDLQYVAAFLRNVGKNAAGGAGAFYTMPSGVECEEWAIEVPGAGTVLALAKHINPRTLSSVLLTDIADTIDGGSNTNKAKSLLGCGTGGGWLGVATNATDPAYNTATYKASKAKPQDIIIKIVHA
;
A
#
# COMPACT_ATOMS: atom_id res chain seq x y z
N MET A 1 -13.44 -44.80 70.03
CA MET A 1 -12.40 -43.91 69.47
C MET A 1 -12.85 -43.53 68.06
N HIS A 2 -13.39 -42.33 67.87
CA HIS A 2 -13.92 -41.87 66.58
C HIS A 2 -12.92 -40.88 65.98
N ALA A 3 -12.40 -41.16 64.79
CA ALA A 3 -11.50 -40.28 64.05
C ALA A 3 -12.29 -39.52 62.98
N HIS A 4 -12.28 -38.20 63.05
CA HIS A 4 -12.86 -37.32 62.04
C HIS A 4 -11.78 -36.95 61.00
N THR A 5 -12.03 -37.31 59.74
CA THR A 5 -11.20 -36.91 58.59
C THR A 5 -11.74 -35.62 57.99
N PHE A 6 -10.98 -34.53 58.06
CA PHE A 6 -11.27 -33.27 57.38
C PHE A 6 -10.67 -33.29 55.97
N ILE A 7 -11.50 -33.10 54.95
CA ILE A 7 -11.07 -32.92 53.55
C ILE A 7 -10.95 -31.42 53.28
N GLN A 8 -9.74 -30.93 52.98
CA GLN A 8 -9.51 -29.56 52.52
C GLN A 8 -9.68 -29.49 51.00
N LEU A 9 -10.61 -28.66 50.53
CA LEU A 9 -10.72 -28.26 49.11
C LEU A 9 -9.72 -27.13 48.82
N LEU A 10 -8.81 -27.34 47.88
CA LEU A 10 -7.97 -26.31 47.29
C LEU A 10 -8.67 -25.73 46.05
N ALA A 11 -9.04 -24.44 46.12
CA ALA A 11 -9.55 -23.70 44.98
C ALA A 11 -8.38 -23.20 44.12
N VAL A 12 -8.27 -23.68 42.87
CA VAL A 12 -7.30 -23.19 41.89
C VAL A 12 -7.92 -21.99 41.17
N ALA A 13 -7.46 -20.78 41.50
CA ALA A 13 -7.82 -19.57 40.77
C ALA A 13 -7.00 -19.50 39.48
N GLY A 14 -7.63 -19.83 38.34
CA GLY A 14 -7.02 -19.64 37.02
C GLY A 14 -7.03 -18.17 36.64
N THR A 15 -5.85 -17.54 36.56
CA THR A 15 -5.69 -16.20 35.99
C THR A 15 -5.85 -16.28 34.47
N ALA A 16 -6.95 -15.74 33.95
CA ALA A 16 -7.11 -15.53 32.51
C ALA A 16 -6.15 -14.41 32.06
N ALA A 17 -5.12 -14.78 31.28
CA ALA A 17 -4.27 -13.80 30.63
C ALA A 17 -5.08 -13.03 29.58
N ALA A 18 -5.25 -11.73 29.77
CA ALA A 18 -5.83 -10.87 28.74
C ALA A 18 -4.89 -10.83 27.54
N ALA A 19 -5.31 -11.43 26.42
CA ALA A 19 -4.59 -11.30 25.16
C ALA A 19 -4.65 -9.83 24.71
N THR A 20 -3.53 -9.12 24.84
CA THR A 20 -3.38 -7.79 24.23
C THR A 20 -3.36 -7.98 22.72
N LEU A 21 -4.43 -7.56 22.04
CA LEU A 21 -4.46 -7.44 20.59
C LEU A 21 -3.41 -6.41 20.17
N THR A 22 -2.21 -6.86 19.82
CA THR A 22 -1.18 -5.99 19.24
C THR A 22 -1.65 -5.54 17.87
N ARG A 23 -1.58 -4.24 17.59
CA ARG A 23 -1.88 -3.70 16.26
C ARG A 23 -1.00 -4.40 15.23
N ARG A 24 -1.61 -5.10 14.28
CA ARG A 24 -0.87 -5.77 13.20
C ARG A 24 -0.19 -4.70 12.34
N GLU A 25 1.14 -4.72 12.29
CA GLU A 25 1.88 -3.92 11.33
C GLU A 25 1.87 -4.61 9.97
N CYS A 26 1.72 -3.85 8.89
CA CYS A 26 1.65 -4.41 7.53
C CYS A 26 2.97 -5.01 7.04
N GLY A 27 4.07 -4.85 7.77
CA GLY A 27 5.39 -5.30 7.36
C GLY A 27 6.02 -4.32 6.37
N GLU A 28 5.44 -4.16 5.17
CA GLU A 28 5.93 -3.18 4.19
C GLU A 28 5.84 -1.74 4.72
N LYS A 29 6.82 -0.92 4.32
CA LYS A 29 6.96 0.49 4.68
C LYS A 29 7.03 1.35 3.41
N ALA A 30 7.00 2.67 3.58
CA ALA A 30 6.96 3.62 2.46
C ALA A 30 8.29 3.76 1.70
N ASP A 31 9.40 3.25 2.23
CA ASP A 31 10.71 3.32 1.58
C ASP A 31 10.74 2.50 0.28
N GLN A 32 11.58 2.93 -0.68
CA GLN A 32 11.79 2.16 -1.91
C GLN A 32 12.42 0.82 -1.56
N PHE A 33 11.79 -0.26 -2.02
CA PHE A 33 12.33 -1.59 -1.96
C PHE A 33 12.31 -2.19 -3.36
N CYS A 34 13.45 -2.65 -3.85
CA CYS A 34 13.57 -3.30 -5.15
C CYS A 34 13.91 -4.78 -4.96
N PHE A 35 13.08 -5.66 -5.54
CA PHE A 35 13.34 -7.10 -5.45
C PHE A 35 14.69 -7.44 -6.11
N GLY A 36 15.44 -8.35 -5.48
CA GLY A 36 16.77 -8.76 -5.90
C GLY A 36 17.91 -7.81 -5.54
N ARG A 37 17.60 -6.55 -5.22
CA ARG A 37 18.58 -5.59 -4.67
C ARG A 37 18.47 -5.51 -3.15
N ASP A 38 17.25 -5.30 -2.66
CA ASP A 38 16.96 -5.04 -1.24
C ASP A 38 16.42 -6.30 -0.53
N GLY A 39 16.20 -7.38 -1.29
CA GLY A 39 15.78 -8.71 -0.84
C GLY A 39 14.80 -9.38 -1.80
N GLY A 40 14.32 -10.57 -1.45
CA GLY A 40 13.39 -11.34 -2.30
C GLY A 40 14.03 -11.92 -3.57
N THR A 41 13.19 -12.33 -4.52
CA THR A 41 13.65 -13.00 -5.75
C THR A 41 14.52 -12.06 -6.60
N PRO A 42 15.71 -12.50 -7.07
CA PRO A 42 16.71 -11.65 -7.75
C PRO A 42 16.23 -10.87 -8.98
N SER A 43 15.18 -11.32 -9.66
CA SER A 43 14.48 -10.59 -10.72
C SER A 43 13.09 -11.18 -10.90
N GLN A 44 12.09 -10.31 -11.10
CA GLN A 44 10.74 -10.71 -11.46
C GLN A 44 10.55 -10.77 -12.98
N LYS A 45 11.59 -10.50 -13.78
CA LYS A 45 11.53 -10.48 -15.25
C LYS A 45 10.48 -9.52 -15.80
N ILE A 46 10.28 -8.40 -15.11
CA ILE A 46 9.41 -7.32 -15.57
C ILE A 46 10.06 -6.65 -16.78
N ASP A 47 9.27 -6.45 -17.83
CA ASP A 47 9.60 -5.60 -18.96
C ASP A 47 9.48 -4.13 -18.55
N VAL A 48 10.51 -3.34 -18.83
CA VAL A 48 10.58 -1.94 -18.40
C VAL A 48 9.63 -1.08 -19.22
N GLU A 49 9.38 -1.46 -20.47
CA GLU A 49 8.46 -0.82 -21.38
C GLU A 49 7.02 -1.00 -20.90
N ASP A 50 6.66 -2.18 -20.39
CA ASP A 50 5.37 -2.44 -19.75
C ASP A 50 5.18 -1.59 -18.48
N LEU A 51 6.23 -1.45 -17.68
CA LEU A 51 6.20 -0.61 -16.48
C LEU A 51 5.99 0.88 -16.83
N GLN A 52 6.63 1.36 -17.89
CA GLN A 52 6.42 2.71 -18.42
C GLN A 52 5.00 2.88 -18.98
N TYR A 53 4.46 1.85 -19.64
CA TYR A 53 3.08 1.84 -20.13
C TYR A 53 2.09 2.01 -18.98
N VAL A 54 2.27 1.29 -17.87
CA VAL A 54 1.44 1.42 -16.66
C VAL A 54 1.43 2.86 -16.15
N ALA A 55 2.60 3.48 -15.99
CA ALA A 55 2.68 4.88 -15.55
C ALA A 55 2.00 5.85 -16.53
N ALA A 56 2.23 5.68 -17.84
CA ALA A 56 1.63 6.51 -18.87
C ALA A 56 0.10 6.39 -18.89
N PHE A 57 -0.43 5.17 -18.75
CA PHE A 57 -1.86 4.89 -18.69
C PHE A 57 -2.51 5.58 -17.50
N LEU A 58 -1.99 5.36 -16.28
CA LEU A 58 -2.55 5.95 -15.06
C LEU A 58 -2.51 7.49 -15.10
N ARG A 59 -1.41 8.06 -15.61
CA ARG A 59 -1.29 9.50 -15.80
C ARG A 59 -2.33 10.04 -16.78
N ASN A 60 -2.59 9.34 -17.89
CA ASN A 60 -3.61 9.73 -18.85
C ASN A 60 -5.01 9.67 -18.24
N VAL A 61 -5.36 8.58 -17.54
CA VAL A 61 -6.65 8.44 -16.85
C VAL A 61 -6.86 9.56 -15.83
N GLY A 62 -5.85 9.80 -14.97
CA GLY A 62 -5.92 10.86 -13.96
C GLY A 62 -6.11 12.26 -14.55
N LYS A 63 -5.37 12.59 -15.62
CA LYS A 63 -5.50 13.89 -16.31
C LYS A 63 -6.86 14.04 -16.98
N ASN A 64 -7.37 13.00 -17.64
CA ASN A 64 -8.66 13.04 -18.33
C ASN A 64 -9.85 13.16 -17.36
N ALA A 65 -9.69 12.71 -16.11
CA ALA A 65 -10.67 12.91 -15.06
C ALA A 65 -10.69 14.34 -14.46
N ALA A 66 -9.75 15.21 -14.87
CA ALA A 66 -9.71 16.64 -14.54
C ALA A 66 -9.88 16.97 -13.04
N GLY A 67 -9.27 16.18 -12.16
CA GLY A 67 -9.34 16.38 -10.70
C GLY A 67 -10.68 15.99 -10.06
N GLY A 68 -11.62 15.41 -10.82
CA GLY A 68 -12.84 14.80 -10.31
C GLY A 68 -12.59 13.46 -9.61
N ALA A 69 -13.64 12.79 -9.14
CA ALA A 69 -13.52 11.53 -8.39
C ALA A 69 -12.74 10.43 -9.15
N GLY A 70 -12.85 10.39 -10.49
CA GLY A 70 -12.09 9.45 -11.32
C GLY A 70 -10.59 9.73 -11.42
N ALA A 71 -10.11 10.85 -10.88
CA ALA A 71 -8.68 11.17 -10.83
C ALA A 71 -7.97 10.50 -9.64
N PHE A 72 -8.73 9.93 -8.70
CA PHE A 72 -8.22 9.37 -7.46
C PHE A 72 -8.33 7.84 -7.44
N TYR A 73 -7.28 7.19 -6.95
CA TYR A 73 -7.33 5.82 -6.47
C TYR A 73 -7.60 5.85 -4.96
N THR A 74 -8.68 5.21 -4.53
CA THR A 74 -9.12 5.23 -3.12
C THR A 74 -9.18 3.81 -2.56
N MET A 75 -8.43 3.58 -1.49
CA MET A 75 -8.54 2.38 -0.66
C MET A 75 -9.29 2.75 0.65
N PRO A 76 -10.44 2.13 0.94
CA PRO A 76 -11.16 2.33 2.17
C PRO A 76 -10.31 1.88 3.37
N SER A 77 -10.66 2.39 4.55
CA SER A 77 -10.10 1.85 5.79
C SER A 77 -10.60 0.44 6.03
N GLY A 78 -9.71 -0.46 6.44
CA GLY A 78 -10.00 -1.85 6.78
C GLY A 78 -9.42 -2.25 8.15
N VAL A 79 -9.38 -3.56 8.37
CA VAL A 79 -8.74 -4.21 9.52
C VAL A 79 -7.42 -4.89 9.13
N GLU A 80 -7.32 -5.34 7.88
CA GLU A 80 -6.15 -5.99 7.31
C GLU A 80 -5.43 -5.05 6.33
N CYS A 81 -4.17 -5.37 6.05
CA CYS A 81 -3.33 -4.67 5.08
C CYS A 81 -3.67 -5.09 3.66
N GLU A 82 -4.88 -4.73 3.24
CA GLU A 82 -5.44 -5.04 1.93
C GLU A 82 -4.48 -4.63 0.81
N GLU A 83 -4.36 -5.50 -0.19
CA GLU A 83 -3.54 -5.34 -1.39
C GLU A 83 -4.44 -5.63 -2.59
N TRP A 84 -4.59 -4.66 -3.49
CA TRP A 84 -5.53 -4.71 -4.61
C TRP A 84 -4.82 -4.42 -5.92
N ALA A 85 -5.27 -5.11 -6.98
CA ALA A 85 -4.84 -4.79 -8.33
C ALA A 85 -5.26 -3.35 -8.70
N ILE A 86 -4.35 -2.66 -9.36
CA ILE A 86 -4.65 -1.44 -10.10
C ILE A 86 -4.89 -1.87 -11.54
N GLU A 87 -6.15 -1.79 -11.97
CA GLU A 87 -6.56 -2.24 -13.29
C GLU A 87 -5.91 -1.39 -14.39
N VAL A 88 -4.99 -2.00 -15.12
CA VAL A 88 -4.34 -1.42 -16.29
C VAL A 88 -4.44 -2.42 -17.45
N PRO A 89 -5.39 -2.21 -18.38
CA PRO A 89 -5.55 -3.08 -19.54
C PRO A 89 -4.26 -3.14 -20.36
N GLY A 90 -3.78 -4.34 -20.68
CA GLY A 90 -2.59 -4.49 -21.52
C GLY A 90 -1.27 -4.17 -20.82
N ALA A 91 -1.18 -4.30 -19.49
CA ALA A 91 0.05 -4.10 -18.72
C ALA A 91 1.17 -5.14 -18.95
N GLY A 92 0.98 -6.08 -19.88
CA GLY A 92 1.99 -7.07 -20.26
C GLY A 92 2.48 -7.91 -19.09
N THR A 93 3.79 -7.86 -18.84
CA THR A 93 4.49 -8.57 -17.76
C THR A 93 4.26 -7.98 -16.37
N VAL A 94 3.60 -6.82 -16.25
CA VAL A 94 3.44 -6.08 -15.00
C VAL A 94 2.07 -6.30 -14.38
N LEU A 95 2.07 -6.69 -13.09
CA LEU A 95 0.94 -6.52 -12.19
C LEU A 95 1.23 -5.37 -11.22
N ALA A 96 0.46 -4.28 -11.35
CA ALA A 96 0.50 -3.16 -10.44
C ALA A 96 -0.50 -3.36 -9.30
N LEU A 97 -0.02 -3.20 -8.07
CA LEU A 97 -0.78 -3.39 -6.85
C LEU A 97 -0.71 -2.13 -5.99
N ALA A 98 -1.81 -1.78 -5.36
CA ALA A 98 -1.86 -0.83 -4.27
C ALA A 98 -2.03 -1.58 -2.95
N LYS A 99 -1.27 -1.21 -1.92
CA LYS A 99 -1.36 -1.85 -0.60
C LYS A 99 -1.36 -0.84 0.52
N HIS A 100 -2.16 -1.09 1.54
CA HIS A 100 -2.09 -0.34 2.80
C HIS A 100 -0.82 -0.66 3.58
N ILE A 101 -0.13 0.37 4.06
CA ILE A 101 0.89 0.24 5.12
C ILE A 101 0.34 0.60 6.51
N ASN A 102 -0.83 1.25 6.55
CA ASN A 102 -1.65 1.38 7.74
C ASN A 102 -3.13 1.20 7.35
N PRO A 103 -3.75 0.07 7.68
CA PRO A 103 -5.07 -0.28 7.16
C PRO A 103 -6.19 0.57 7.76
N ARG A 104 -5.90 1.36 8.79
CA ARG A 104 -6.89 2.24 9.43
C ARG A 104 -7.06 3.58 8.71
N THR A 105 -6.24 3.86 7.72
CA THR A 105 -6.33 5.10 6.94
C THR A 105 -7.28 4.87 5.76
N LEU A 106 -8.23 5.79 5.58
CA LEU A 106 -8.92 5.94 4.29
C LEU A 106 -7.92 6.64 3.35
N SER A 107 -7.25 5.86 2.51
CA SER A 107 -6.16 6.35 1.66
C SER A 107 -6.73 6.74 0.30
N SER A 108 -6.50 7.96 -0.15
CA SER A 108 -6.94 8.43 -1.48
C SER A 108 -5.89 9.33 -2.09
N VAL A 109 -5.32 8.88 -3.20
CA VAL A 109 -4.21 9.53 -3.91
C VAL A 109 -4.55 9.71 -5.38
N LEU A 110 -3.97 10.70 -6.03
CA LEU A 110 -4.14 10.92 -7.45
C LEU A 110 -3.47 9.81 -8.26
N LEU A 111 -4.12 9.41 -9.36
CA LEU A 111 -3.52 8.48 -10.34
C LEU A 111 -2.23 9.04 -10.95
N THR A 112 -2.10 10.37 -11.02
CA THR A 112 -0.86 11.04 -11.45
C THR A 112 0.26 10.90 -10.42
N ASP A 113 -0.05 10.91 -9.12
CA ASP A 113 0.94 10.67 -8.08
C ASP A 113 1.40 9.20 -8.11
N ILE A 114 0.48 8.26 -8.35
CA ILE A 114 0.82 6.85 -8.58
C ILE A 114 1.74 6.71 -9.80
N ALA A 115 1.40 7.37 -10.91
CA ALA A 115 2.23 7.33 -12.12
C ALA A 115 3.64 7.89 -11.87
N ASP A 116 3.76 9.02 -11.18
CA ASP A 116 5.04 9.63 -10.84
C ASP A 116 5.84 8.78 -9.82
N THR A 117 5.15 8.04 -8.94
CA THR A 117 5.77 7.02 -8.06
C THR A 117 6.39 5.88 -8.88
N ILE A 118 5.73 5.50 -9.97
CA ILE A 118 6.20 4.42 -10.84
C ILE A 118 7.39 4.86 -11.69
N ASP A 119 7.29 5.94 -12.46
CA ASP A 119 8.31 6.31 -13.45
C ASP A 119 9.21 7.48 -13.05
N GLY A 120 8.93 8.15 -11.93
CA GLY A 120 9.67 9.32 -11.44
C GLY A 120 9.13 10.66 -11.94
N GLY A 121 8.07 10.65 -12.75
CA GLY A 121 7.44 11.83 -13.33
C GLY A 121 8.33 12.56 -14.33
N SER A 122 8.06 13.86 -14.52
CA SER A 122 8.86 14.75 -15.38
C SER A 122 10.22 15.12 -14.78
N ASN A 123 10.48 14.78 -13.52
CA ASN A 123 11.72 15.07 -12.83
C ASN A 123 12.73 13.93 -13.01
N THR A 124 14.01 14.27 -12.99
CA THR A 124 15.18 13.38 -13.15
C THR A 124 15.35 12.31 -12.05
N ASN A 125 14.31 12.01 -11.26
CA ASN A 125 14.33 11.15 -10.08
C ASN A 125 14.00 9.68 -10.39
N LYS A 126 14.18 9.21 -11.63
CA LYS A 126 13.91 7.81 -12.02
C LYS A 126 14.59 6.78 -11.11
N ALA A 127 15.77 7.09 -10.57
CA ALA A 127 16.46 6.20 -9.62
C ALA A 127 15.69 5.99 -8.30
N LYS A 128 14.88 6.97 -7.90
CA LYS A 128 14.07 6.95 -6.67
C LYS A 128 12.62 6.49 -6.90
N SER A 129 12.25 6.14 -8.13
CA SER A 129 10.93 5.59 -8.48
C SER A 129 10.99 4.08 -8.68
N LEU A 130 9.86 3.42 -8.91
CA LEU A 130 9.84 1.96 -9.14
C LEU A 130 10.54 1.57 -10.45
N LEU A 131 10.61 2.46 -11.43
CA LEU A 131 11.42 2.32 -12.63
C LEU A 131 12.91 2.15 -12.30
N GLY A 132 13.38 2.78 -11.23
CA GLY A 132 14.73 2.63 -10.69
C GLY A 132 15.03 1.24 -10.13
N CYS A 133 14.02 0.40 -9.91
CA CYS A 133 14.18 -1.01 -9.55
C CYS A 133 14.45 -1.92 -10.75
N GLY A 134 14.30 -1.42 -11.99
CA GLY A 134 14.48 -2.19 -13.21
C GLY A 134 13.58 -3.43 -13.28
N THR A 135 14.10 -4.52 -13.83
CA THR A 135 13.36 -5.77 -14.07
C THR A 135 13.01 -6.55 -12.79
N GLY A 136 13.51 -6.09 -11.64
CA GLY A 136 13.19 -6.65 -10.34
C GLY A 136 11.78 -6.29 -9.89
N GLY A 137 11.24 -5.14 -10.27
CA GLY A 137 10.06 -4.60 -9.61
C GLY A 137 10.35 -4.30 -8.14
N GLY A 138 9.31 -4.11 -7.34
CA GLY A 138 9.47 -3.66 -5.97
C GLY A 138 8.25 -2.98 -5.40
N TRP A 139 8.42 -2.22 -4.33
CA TRP A 139 7.41 -1.31 -3.82
C TRP A 139 7.98 0.03 -3.37
N LEU A 140 7.10 1.03 -3.31
CA LEU A 140 7.41 2.40 -2.91
C LEU A 140 6.14 3.10 -2.42
N GLY A 141 6.26 3.93 -1.37
CA GLY A 141 5.18 4.81 -0.93
C GLY A 141 4.79 5.81 -2.01
N VAL A 142 3.50 6.10 -2.15
CA VAL A 142 3.04 7.05 -3.17
C VAL A 142 3.68 8.42 -2.93
N ALA A 143 4.36 8.94 -3.95
CA ALA A 143 4.97 10.25 -3.98
C ALA A 143 3.91 11.34 -4.21
N THR A 144 3.12 11.61 -3.18
CA THR A 144 2.01 12.56 -3.24
C THR A 144 2.47 13.99 -3.47
N ASN A 145 1.89 14.66 -4.47
CA ASN A 145 1.99 16.10 -4.58
C ASN A 145 0.92 16.79 -3.71
N ALA A 146 1.22 17.02 -2.44
CA ALA A 146 0.29 17.63 -1.49
C ALA A 146 -0.15 19.06 -1.86
N THR A 147 0.56 19.71 -2.78
CA THR A 147 0.20 21.04 -3.31
C THR A 147 -0.81 21.00 -4.45
N ASP A 148 -1.13 19.81 -4.98
CA ASP A 148 -2.12 19.67 -6.03
C ASP A 148 -3.50 20.20 -5.55
N PRO A 149 -4.16 21.09 -6.33
CA PRO A 149 -5.46 21.65 -5.96
C PRO A 149 -6.55 20.59 -5.73
N ALA A 150 -6.45 19.40 -6.34
CA ALA A 150 -7.44 18.34 -6.21
C ALA A 150 -7.60 17.88 -4.75
N TYR A 151 -6.51 17.84 -3.97
CA TYR A 151 -6.52 17.54 -2.53
C TYR A 151 -7.16 18.64 -1.68
N ASN A 152 -7.30 19.84 -2.24
CA ASN A 152 -7.80 21.01 -1.52
C ASN A 152 -9.28 21.31 -1.77
N THR A 153 -9.92 20.55 -2.66
CA THR A 153 -11.35 20.67 -2.96
C THR A 153 -12.21 20.40 -1.73
N ALA A 154 -13.40 21.02 -1.68
CA ALA A 154 -14.36 20.78 -0.61
C ALA A 154 -14.76 19.30 -0.54
N THR A 155 -14.94 18.64 -1.69
CA THR A 155 -15.29 17.23 -1.79
C THR A 155 -14.22 16.32 -1.19
N TYR A 156 -12.94 16.53 -1.52
CA TYR A 156 -11.85 15.73 -0.96
C TYR A 156 -11.74 15.92 0.55
N LYS A 157 -11.79 17.17 1.04
CA LYS A 157 -11.76 17.46 2.48
C LYS A 157 -12.94 16.84 3.23
N ALA A 158 -14.14 16.87 2.63
CA ALA A 158 -15.34 16.28 3.22
C ALA A 158 -15.27 14.75 3.32
N SER A 159 -14.54 14.08 2.41
CA SER A 159 -14.37 12.62 2.44
C SER A 159 -13.52 12.14 3.64
N LYS A 160 -12.70 13.03 4.21
CA LYS A 160 -11.71 12.72 5.27
C LYS A 160 -10.64 11.72 4.84
N ALA A 161 -10.53 11.43 3.54
CA ALA A 161 -9.45 10.64 3.01
C ALA A 161 -8.10 11.36 3.19
N LYS A 162 -7.02 10.59 3.25
CA LYS A 162 -5.66 11.11 3.36
C LYS A 162 -4.81 10.62 2.18
N PRO A 163 -3.91 11.45 1.65
CA PRO A 163 -3.05 11.05 0.55
C PRO A 163 -1.75 10.46 1.08
N GLN A 164 -1.85 9.36 1.83
CA GLN A 164 -0.74 8.71 2.52
C GLN A 164 -1.10 7.26 2.85
N ASP A 165 -0.19 6.55 3.52
CA ASP A 165 -0.39 5.20 4.06
C ASP A 165 -0.70 4.12 3.02
N ILE A 166 -0.31 4.37 1.76
CA ILE A 166 -0.47 3.49 0.61
C ILE A 166 0.87 3.37 -0.13
N ILE A 167 1.24 2.14 -0.50
CA ILE A 167 2.37 1.83 -1.36
C ILE A 167 1.88 1.33 -2.71
N ILE A 168 2.69 1.53 -3.74
CA ILE A 168 2.56 0.89 -5.04
C ILE A 168 3.58 -0.22 -5.13
N LYS A 169 3.15 -1.39 -5.57
CA LYS A 169 3.96 -2.58 -5.72
C LYS A 169 3.86 -3.10 -7.14
N ILE A 170 5.00 -3.43 -7.71
CA ILE A 170 5.16 -3.94 -9.08
C ILE A 170 5.76 -5.33 -8.97
N VAL A 171 5.03 -6.31 -9.49
CA VAL A 171 5.44 -7.72 -9.57
C VAL A 171 5.15 -8.25 -10.97
N HIS A 172 5.67 -9.43 -11.27
CA HIS A 172 5.31 -10.13 -12.50
C HIS A 172 3.84 -10.57 -12.46
N ALA A 173 3.13 -10.42 -13.58
CA ALA A 173 1.74 -10.85 -13.75
C ALA A 173 1.55 -12.37 -13.84
#